data_AF-X1T6M6-F1
#
_entry.id   AF-X1T6M6-F1
#
_cell.length_a   1.000
_cell.length_b   1.000
_cell.length_c   1.000
_cell.angle_alpha   90.00
_cell.angle_beta   90.00
_cell.angle_gamma   90.00
#
_symmetry.space_group_name_H-M   'P 1'
#
loop_
_entity.id
_entity.type
_entity.pdbx_description
1 polymer ?
#
loop_
_entity_poly.entity_id
_entity_poly.type
_entity_poly.pdbx_seq_one_letter_code
_entity_poly.pdbx_strand_id
1 'polypeptide(L)'
;GMTRVGEAVGSGNGRILANYREIPAPARAIVEEVLSRLKEAGIGGVFALGNTSEPICQVTIGLNRVGMVLLGGLNPVAAAVETGVEVESFAESGLIDYAQLEHFSKLVV
;
A
#
# COMPACT_ATOMS: atom_id res chain seq x y z
N GLY A 1 3.48 -9.29 -17.06
CA GLY A 1 2.24 -8.51 -17.02
C GLY A 1 2.55 -7.04 -16.81
N MET A 2 1.55 -6.23 -16.43
CA MET A 2 1.74 -4.82 -16.06
C MET A 2 2.62 -4.67 -14.80
N THR A 3 2.50 -5.62 -13.87
CA THR A 3 3.31 -5.71 -12.65
C THR A 3 4.51 -6.63 -12.82
N ARG A 4 5.49 -6.44 -11.93
CA ARG A 4 6.64 -7.32 -11.63
C ARG A 4 6.90 -7.22 -10.12
N VAL A 5 5.98 -7.77 -9.33
CA VAL A 5 6.03 -7.73 -7.87
C VAL A 5 7.14 -8.64 -7.34
N GLY A 6 7.29 -9.84 -7.91
CA GLY A 6 8.37 -10.77 -7.50
C GLY A 6 9.77 -10.18 -7.66
N GLU A 7 10.04 -9.51 -8.78
CA GLU A 7 11.32 -8.81 -9.00
C GLU A 7 11.50 -7.63 -8.03
N ALA A 8 10.44 -6.88 -7.72
CA ALA A 8 10.49 -5.78 -6.77
C ALA A 8 10.90 -6.27 -5.38
N VAL A 9 10.36 -7.41 -4.92
CA VAL A 9 10.72 -8.01 -3.64
C VAL A 9 12.13 -8.61 -3.66
N GLY A 10 12.48 -9.33 -4.73
CA GLY A 10 13.76 -10.06 -4.80
C GLY A 10 14.99 -9.20 -5.12
N SER A 11 14.82 -8.12 -5.90
CA SER A 11 15.91 -7.30 -6.41
C SER A 11 15.81 -5.81 -6.06
N GLY A 12 14.67 -5.37 -5.51
CA GLY A 12 14.35 -3.96 -5.34
C GLY A 12 13.96 -3.24 -6.64
N ASN A 13 14.03 -3.91 -7.79
CA ASN A 13 13.63 -3.36 -9.08
C ASN A 13 12.40 -4.10 -9.61
N GLY A 14 11.30 -3.39 -9.80
CA GLY A 14 10.08 -3.98 -10.34
C GLY A 14 8.97 -2.95 -10.48
N ARG A 15 7.76 -3.44 -10.72
CA ARG A 15 6.57 -2.59 -10.85
C ARG A 15 5.48 -3.14 -9.96
N ILE A 16 5.08 -2.36 -8.97
CA ILE A 16 4.02 -2.70 -8.02
C ILE A 16 2.84 -1.75 -8.19
N LEU A 17 1.66 -2.19 -7.78
CA LEU A 17 0.49 -1.34 -7.68
C LEU A 17 0.65 -0.42 -6.48
N ALA A 18 0.28 0.86 -6.66
CA ALA A 18 0.27 1.84 -5.61
C ALA A 18 -0.92 2.79 -5.78
N ASN A 19 -1.40 3.30 -4.66
CA ASN A 19 -2.39 4.38 -4.60
C ASN A 19 -1.70 5.66 -4.14
N TYR A 20 -2.20 6.79 -4.62
CA TYR A 20 -1.73 8.11 -4.21
C TYR A 20 -2.87 8.89 -3.56
N ARG A 21 -2.57 9.58 -2.47
CA ARG A 21 -3.50 10.46 -1.75
C ARG A 21 -2.80 11.74 -1.33
N GLU A 22 -3.57 12.81 -1.21
CA GLU A 22 -3.11 14.09 -0.65
C GLU A 22 -3.85 14.41 0.63
N ILE A 23 -3.11 14.97 1.59
CA ILE A 23 -3.65 15.49 2.83
C ILE A 23 -3.27 16.97 3.00
N PRO A 24 -4.04 17.76 3.77
CA PRO A 24 -3.60 19.09 4.18
C PRO A 24 -2.31 19.02 5.02
N ALA A 25 -1.37 19.94 4.81
CA ALA A 25 -0.11 19.98 5.55
C ALA A 25 -0.26 19.99 7.09
N PRO A 26 -1.23 20.72 7.69
CA PRO A 26 -1.44 20.68 9.14
C PRO A 26 -1.82 19.30 9.69
N ALA A 27 -2.38 18.42 8.85
CA ALA A 27 -2.77 17.08 9.25
C ALA A 27 -1.59 16.10 9.31
N ARG A 28 -0.39 16.50 8.85
CA ARG A 28 0.76 15.60 8.73
C ARG A 28 1.10 14.87 10.04
N ALA A 29 1.28 15.62 11.12
CA ALA A 29 1.69 15.04 12.41
C ALA A 29 0.63 14.06 12.97
N ILE A 30 -0.66 14.41 12.80
CA ILE A 30 -1.77 13.54 13.19
C ILE A 30 -1.77 12.26 12.36
N VAL A 31 -1.53 12.37 11.05
CA VAL A 31 -1.41 11.20 10.18
C VAL A 31 -0.24 10.32 10.60
N GLU A 32 0.94 10.88 10.90
CA GLU A 32 2.09 10.11 11.41
C GLU A 32 1.75 9.35 12.69
N GLU A 33 1.07 9.98 13.65
CA GLU A 33 0.62 9.33 14.88
C GLU A 33 -0.36 8.18 14.61
N VAL A 34 -1.35 8.41 13.76
CA VAL A 34 -2.33 7.37 13.36
C VAL A 34 -1.65 6.21 12.65
N LEU A 35 -0.68 6.48 11.78
CA LEU A 35 0.10 5.44 11.11
C LEU A 35 0.93 4.60 12.08
N SER A 36 1.50 5.21 13.13
CA SER A 36 2.18 4.47 14.19
C SER A 36 1.23 3.51 14.91
N ARG A 37 0.05 3.99 15.29
CA ARG A 37 -0.97 3.18 15.98
C ARG A 37 -1.52 2.06 15.11
N LEU A 38 -1.74 2.31 13.82
CA LEU A 38 -2.16 1.28 12.87
C LEU A 38 -1.08 0.20 12.72
N LYS A 39 0.19 0.60 12.65
CA LYS A 39 1.31 -0.34 12.58
C LYS A 39 1.39 -1.24 13.82
N GLU A 40 1.17 -0.69 15.02
CA GLU A 40 1.07 -1.47 16.27
C GLU A 40 -0.08 -2.48 16.24
N ALA A 41 -1.19 -2.13 15.58
CA ALA A 41 -2.33 -3.03 15.35
C ALA A 41 -2.12 -4.02 14.17
N GLY A 42 -0.94 -4.07 13.55
CA GLY A 42 -0.65 -4.93 12.40
C GLY A 42 -1.23 -4.44 11.06
N ILE A 43 -1.75 -3.21 11.01
CA ILE A 43 -2.30 -2.58 9.81
C ILE A 43 -1.23 -1.68 9.19
N GLY A 44 -0.62 -2.15 8.11
CA GLY A 44 0.38 -1.41 7.33
C GLY A 44 -0.17 -0.85 6.02
N GLY A 45 0.74 -0.57 5.09
CA GLY A 45 0.41 -0.29 3.69
C GLY A 45 0.75 1.11 3.20
N VAL A 46 1.02 2.07 4.09
CA VAL A 46 1.65 3.34 3.67
C VAL A 46 3.11 3.06 3.33
N PHE A 47 3.46 3.24 2.06
CA PHE A 47 4.81 3.06 1.54
C PHE A 47 5.67 4.28 1.84
N ALA A 48 5.13 5.48 1.62
CA ALA A 48 5.85 6.72 1.83
C ALA A 48 4.89 7.88 2.14
N LEU A 49 5.35 8.77 3.00
CA LEU A 49 4.67 10.01 3.39
C LEU A 49 5.62 11.18 3.14
N GLY A 50 5.39 11.96 2.08
CA GLY A 50 6.29 13.02 1.61
C GLY A 50 6.20 14.29 2.45
N ASN A 51 7.09 15.27 2.29
CA ASN A 51 7.05 16.50 3.08
C ASN A 51 6.00 17.51 2.57
N THR A 52 5.81 18.60 3.31
CA THR A 52 4.90 19.68 2.92
C THR A 52 5.34 20.37 1.64
N SER A 53 4.46 20.41 0.63
CA SER A 53 4.69 21.04 -0.67
C SER A 53 5.89 20.48 -1.45
N GLU A 54 6.38 19.28 -1.11
CA GLU A 54 7.49 18.62 -1.80
C GLU A 54 6.99 17.44 -2.64
N PRO A 55 7.52 17.23 -3.86
CA PRO A 55 7.14 16.10 -4.70
C PRO A 55 7.49 14.75 -4.06
N ILE A 56 6.69 13.72 -4.34
CA ILE A 56 6.93 12.34 -3.90
C ILE A 56 6.69 11.38 -5.05
N CYS A 57 7.60 10.42 -5.26
CA CYS A 57 7.50 9.45 -6.35
C CYS A 57 7.23 10.11 -7.73
N GLN A 58 7.89 11.25 -7.99
CA GLN A 58 7.72 12.06 -9.20
C GLN A 58 6.32 12.67 -9.41
N VAL A 59 5.44 12.60 -8.40
CA VAL A 59 4.15 13.29 -8.38
C VAL A 59 4.36 14.67 -7.77
N THR A 60 3.90 15.70 -8.49
CA THR A 60 3.93 17.10 -8.01
C THR A 60 2.86 17.33 -6.94
N ILE A 61 3.22 18.10 -5.91
CA ILE A 61 2.34 18.41 -4.77
C ILE A 61 1.96 19.88 -4.78
N GLY A 62 0.69 20.19 -4.51
CA GLY A 62 0.22 21.55 -4.33
C GLY A 62 0.76 22.22 -3.06
N LEU A 63 0.72 23.56 -3.02
CA LEU A 63 1.08 24.31 -1.81
C LEU A 63 0.23 23.86 -0.61
N ASN A 64 0.87 23.75 0.56
CA ASN A 64 0.23 23.33 1.82
C ASN A 64 -0.46 21.95 1.74
N ARG A 65 0.01 21.07 0.85
CA ARG A 65 -0.38 19.66 0.78
C ARG A 65 0.79 18.75 1.12
N VAL A 66 0.47 17.53 1.47
CA VAL A 66 1.42 16.44 1.68
C VAL A 66 0.94 15.24 0.86
N GLY A 67 1.84 14.68 0.05
CA GLY A 67 1.57 13.45 -0.70
C GLY A 67 1.80 12.19 0.13
N MET A 68 0.96 11.18 -0.07
CA MET A 68 1.04 9.88 0.58
C MET A 68 0.88 8.77 -0.47
N VAL A 69 1.81 7.83 -0.46
CA VAL A 69 1.82 6.66 -1.36
C VAL A 69 1.50 5.42 -0.54
N LEU A 70 0.50 4.65 -0.98
CA LEU A 70 0.07 3.41 -0.35
C LEU A 70 0.31 2.24 -1.30
N LEU A 71 0.71 1.09 -0.78
CA LEU A 71 0.77 -0.15 -1.55
C LEU A 71 -0.64 -0.59 -1.96
N GLY A 72 -0.78 -1.03 -3.21
CA GLY A 72 -2.03 -1.59 -3.71
C GLY A 72 -2.35 -2.94 -3.08
N GLY A 73 -3.60 -3.14 -2.65
CA GLY A 73 -4.06 -4.38 -2.01
C GLY A 73 -3.99 -5.62 -2.89
N LEU A 74 -3.95 -5.44 -4.21
CA LEU A 74 -3.83 -6.54 -5.18
C LEU A 74 -2.37 -6.95 -5.49
N ASN A 75 -1.36 -6.33 -4.86
CA ASN A 75 0.03 -6.74 -5.06
C ASN A 75 0.29 -8.23 -4.76
N PRO A 76 -0.24 -8.83 -3.67
CA PRO A 76 -0.07 -10.27 -3.42
C PRO A 76 -0.73 -11.14 -4.49
N VAL A 77 -1.91 -10.75 -4.97
CA VAL A 77 -2.61 -11.46 -6.05
C VAL A 77 -1.83 -11.38 -7.35
N ALA A 78 -1.32 -10.20 -7.69
CA ALA A 78 -0.48 -9.99 -8.86
C ALA A 78 0.79 -10.86 -8.81
N ALA A 79 1.41 -11.01 -7.62
CA ALA A 79 2.55 -11.91 -7.44
C ALA A 79 2.21 -13.38 -7.71
N ALA A 80 1.02 -13.85 -7.31
CA ALA A 80 0.56 -15.21 -7.63
C ALA A 80 0.33 -15.41 -9.14
N VAL A 81 -0.27 -14.41 -9.80
CA VAL A 81 -0.47 -14.44 -11.26
C VAL A 81 0.88 -14.45 -12.00
N GLU A 82 1.88 -13.71 -11.52
CA GLU A 82 3.24 -13.71 -12.07
C GLU A 82 3.92 -15.09 -12.02
N THR A 83 3.50 -15.97 -11.11
CA THR A 83 3.98 -17.37 -11.02
C THR A 83 3.11 -18.37 -11.78
N GLY A 84 2.12 -17.91 -12.56
CA GLY A 84 1.24 -18.75 -13.38
C GLY A 84 -0.01 -19.26 -12.67
N VAL A 85 -0.35 -18.74 -11.48
CA VAL A 85 -1.63 -19.05 -10.82
C VAL A 85 -2.74 -18.26 -11.52
N GLU A 86 -3.74 -18.97 -12.04
CA GLU A 86 -4.94 -18.33 -12.60
C GLU A 86 -5.79 -17.73 -11.47
N VAL A 87 -6.19 -16.47 -11.65
CA VAL A 87 -7.02 -15.74 -10.68
C VAL A 87 -8.17 -15.07 -11.40
N GLU A 88 -9.37 -15.24 -10.85
CA GLU A 88 -10.55 -14.45 -11.20
C GLU A 88 -10.82 -13.44 -10.07
N SER A 89 -11.08 -12.18 -10.44
CA SER A 89 -11.38 -11.11 -9.49
C SER A 89 -12.78 -10.58 -9.75
N PHE A 90 -13.55 -10.44 -8.69
CA PHE A 90 -14.86 -9.79 -8.71
C PHE A 90 -14.73 -8.41 -8.05
N ALA A 91 -15.58 -7.46 -8.45
CA ALA A 91 -15.65 -6.18 -7.77
C ALA A 91 -16.03 -6.42 -6.32
N GLU A 92 -15.20 -5.94 -5.40
CA GLU A 92 -15.45 -6.08 -3.98
C GLU A 92 -16.76 -5.39 -3.62
N SER A 93 -17.62 -6.11 -2.89
CA SER A 93 -18.78 -5.54 -2.23
C SER A 93 -18.91 -6.15 -0.85
N GLY A 94 -18.98 -5.31 0.17
CA GLY A 94 -19.19 -5.74 1.56
C GLY A 94 -18.13 -5.26 2.54
N LEU A 95 -18.24 -5.79 3.76
CA LEU A 95 -17.33 -5.55 4.88
C LEU A 95 -17.05 -6.91 5.53
N ILE A 96 -15.85 -7.08 6.05
CA ILE A 96 -15.46 -8.22 6.88
C ILE A 96 -14.98 -7.70 8.24
N ASP A 97 -15.30 -8.41 9.31
CA ASP A 97 -14.75 -8.11 10.63
C ASP A 97 -13.25 -8.43 10.62
N TYR A 98 -12.42 -7.48 11.06
CA TYR A 98 -10.97 -7.67 11.15
C TYR A 98 -10.59 -8.90 11.97
N ALA A 99 -11.37 -9.25 13.00
CA ALA A 99 -11.13 -10.44 13.83
C ALA A 99 -11.29 -11.76 13.07
N GLN A 100 -11.92 -11.77 11.89
CA GLN A 100 -12.04 -12.94 11.02
C GLN A 100 -10.83 -13.12 10.09
N LEU A 101 -9.92 -12.13 10.01
CA LEU A 101 -8.73 -12.21 9.19
C LEU A 101 -7.63 -13.00 9.92
N GLU A 102 -6.91 -13.83 9.16
CA GLU A 102 -5.77 -14.58 9.67
C GLU A 102 -4.45 -13.90 9.31
N HIS A 103 -3.55 -13.81 10.30
CA HIS A 103 -2.23 -13.26 10.06
C HIS A 103 -1.44 -14.19 9.12
N PHE A 104 -0.82 -13.63 8.08
CA PHE A 104 -0.18 -14.41 7.01
C PHE A 104 0.88 -15.40 7.51
N SER A 105 1.55 -15.11 8.63
CA SER A 105 2.55 -15.99 9.23
C SER A 105 1.99 -17.35 9.66
N LYS A 106 0.66 -17.49 9.79
CA LYS A 106 0.00 -18.78 10.07
C LYS A 106 -0.20 -19.63 8.81
N LEU A 107 0.00 -19.05 7.62
CA LEU A 107 -0.20 -19.72 6.33
C LEU A 107 1.10 -20.29 5.74
N VAL A 108 2.25 -19.84 6.23
CA VAL A 108 3.57 -20.29 5.76
C VAL A 108 4.09 -21.34 6.76
N VAL A 109 4.18 -22.60 6.32
CA VAL A 109 4.78 -23.72 7.07
C VAL A 109 6.28 -23.77 6.82
#